data_AF-A0A961EKJ4-F1
#
_entry.id   AF-A0A961EKJ4-F1
#
_cell.length_a   1.000
_cell.length_b   1.000
_cell.length_c   1.000
_cell.angle_alpha   90.00
_cell.angle_beta   90.00
_cell.angle_gamma   90.00
#
_symmetry.space_group_name_H-M   'P 1'
#
loop_
_entity.id
_entity.type
_entity.pdbx_description
1 polymer ?
#
loop_
_entity_poly.entity_id
_entity_poly.type
_entity_poly.pdbx_seq_one_letter_code
_entity_poly.pdbx_strand_id
1 'polypeptide(L)'
;MAHTLLVLRHAKSDWAVPVSDRERPLAKRGVRQAPHTGRWIADNDLVPDVVIVSPATRAIRTWELVCGAWTAPPTEVRIDEAAYTFGAGGLLGLVRATPESVARLALVGHNPAVEDLVAVLTDESVRMPTSALAVVDLDRWQGAGMRDGRLRYAGRPADESGF
;
A
#
# COMPACT_ATOMS: atom_id res chain seq x y z
N MET A 1 20.20 -1.11 -3.48
CA MET A 1 18.84 -0.58 -3.31
C MET A 1 18.76 0.23 -2.04
N ALA A 2 18.54 1.53 -2.21
CA ALA A 2 18.53 2.53 -1.13
C ALA A 2 17.12 2.79 -0.59
N HIS A 3 16.09 2.37 -1.32
CA HIS A 3 14.70 2.69 -1.03
C HIS A 3 13.82 1.45 -0.97
N THR A 4 12.77 1.51 -0.15
CA THR A 4 11.76 0.45 -0.05
C THR A 4 10.36 1.02 -0.27
N LEU A 5 9.67 0.51 -1.28
CA LEU A 5 8.29 0.80 -1.62
C LEU A 5 7.36 -0.27 -1.02
N LEU A 6 6.41 0.17 -0.21
CA LEU A 6 5.31 -0.65 0.29
C LEU A 6 4.07 -0.34 -0.54
N VAL A 7 3.60 -1.30 -1.33
CA VAL A 7 2.36 -1.18 -2.10
C VAL A 7 1.25 -1.95 -1.38
N LEU A 8 0.27 -1.24 -0.84
CA LEU A 8 -0.84 -1.80 -0.09
C LEU A 8 -2.14 -1.67 -0.88
N ARG A 9 -2.82 -2.81 -1.11
CA ARG A 9 -4.22 -2.76 -1.54
C ARG A 9 -5.12 -2.54 -0.32
N HIS A 10 -6.09 -1.63 -0.45
CA HIS A 10 -7.11 -1.43 0.58
C HIS A 10 -7.75 -2.76 1.06
N ALA A 11 -8.16 -2.79 2.33
CA ALA A 11 -8.82 -3.92 2.95
C ALA A 11 -10.25 -4.12 2.41
N LYS A 12 -10.86 -5.27 2.71
CA LYS A 12 -12.16 -5.64 2.15
C LYS A 12 -13.22 -4.58 2.47
N SER A 13 -13.77 -3.96 1.43
CA SER A 13 -14.88 -3.01 1.51
C SER A 13 -16.24 -3.71 1.52
N ASP A 14 -17.23 -2.98 2.03
CA ASP A 14 -18.64 -3.38 2.05
C ASP A 14 -19.34 -2.90 0.78
N TRP A 15 -20.18 -3.77 0.19
CA TRP A 15 -21.00 -3.47 -0.98
C TRP A 15 -22.49 -3.42 -0.62
N ALA A 16 -22.87 -3.85 0.58
CA ALA A 16 -24.25 -3.85 1.03
C ALA A 16 -24.73 -2.47 1.49
N VAL A 17 -23.81 -1.52 1.70
CA VAL A 17 -24.12 -0.15 2.11
C VAL A 17 -24.42 0.69 0.86
N PRO A 18 -25.61 1.32 0.74
CA PRO A 18 -26.02 2.07 -0.44
C PRO A 18 -25.39 3.48 -0.47
N VAL A 19 -24.08 3.54 -0.70
CA VAL A 19 -23.30 4.78 -0.81
C VAL A 19 -22.52 4.80 -2.13
N SER A 20 -21.99 5.98 -2.50
CA SER A 20 -21.11 6.10 -3.68
C SER A 20 -19.86 5.23 -3.53
N ASP A 21 -19.21 4.86 -4.65
CA ASP A 21 -18.03 3.98 -4.57
C ASP A 21 -16.96 4.53 -3.62
N ARG A 22 -16.70 5.84 -3.73
CA ARG A 22 -15.67 6.54 -2.96
C ARG A 22 -15.93 6.52 -1.45
N GLU A 23 -17.20 6.54 -1.04
CA GLU A 23 -17.63 6.56 0.36
C GLU A 23 -17.81 5.17 0.96
N ARG A 24 -17.64 4.10 0.17
CA ARG A 24 -17.85 2.73 0.64
C ARG A 24 -16.97 2.41 1.85
N PRO A 25 -17.56 1.94 2.96
CA PRO A 25 -16.80 1.61 4.17
C PRO A 25 -16.08 0.26 4.02
N LEU A 26 -15.27 -0.06 5.03
CA LEU A 26 -14.74 -1.42 5.19
C LEU A 26 -15.84 -2.38 5.66
N ALA A 27 -15.81 -3.60 5.15
CA ALA A 27 -16.58 -4.71 5.71
C ALA A 27 -15.92 -5.21 7.00
N LYS A 28 -16.67 -5.92 7.85
CA LYS A 28 -16.16 -6.53 9.10
C LYS A 28 -14.86 -7.32 8.90
N ARG A 29 -14.76 -8.07 7.80
CA ARG A 29 -13.52 -8.80 7.44
C ARG A 29 -12.34 -7.86 7.20
N GLY A 30 -12.54 -6.75 6.50
CA GLY A 30 -11.48 -5.79 6.21
C GLY A 30 -10.96 -5.12 7.49
N VAL A 31 -11.88 -4.75 8.39
CA VAL A 31 -11.53 -4.17 9.70
C VAL A 31 -10.65 -5.11 10.53
N ARG A 32 -10.91 -6.42 10.50
CA ARG A 32 -10.11 -7.42 11.20
C ARG A 32 -8.74 -7.67 10.55
N GLN A 33 -8.65 -7.63 9.21
CA GLN A 33 -7.44 -8.01 8.49
C GLN A 33 -6.38 -6.90 8.42
N ALA A 34 -6.79 -5.64 8.30
CA ALA A 34 -5.87 -4.52 8.15
C ALA A 34 -4.81 -4.41 9.29
N PRO A 35 -5.15 -4.62 10.57
CA PRO A 35 -4.16 -4.60 11.66
C PRO A 35 -3.06 -5.66 11.54
N HIS A 36 -3.33 -6.81 10.90
CA HIS A 36 -2.32 -7.87 10.74
C HIS A 36 -1.22 -7.42 9.78
N THR A 37 -1.61 -6.73 8.70
CA THR A 37 -0.64 -6.09 7.80
C THR A 37 0.20 -5.04 8.53
N GLY A 38 -0.43 -4.26 9.42
CA GLY A 38 0.26 -3.31 10.28
C GLY A 38 1.32 -3.94 11.18
N ARG A 39 0.97 -4.98 11.92
CA ARG A 39 1.90 -5.71 12.78
C ARG A 39 3.07 -6.28 11.99
N TRP A 40 2.79 -6.97 10.88
CA TRP A 40 3.82 -7.53 10.02
C TRP A 40 4.80 -6.48 9.50
N ILE A 41 4.33 -5.28 9.13
CA ILE A 41 5.20 -4.16 8.72
C ILE A 41 6.13 -3.75 9.87
N ALA A 42 5.61 -3.65 11.09
CA ALA A 42 6.41 -3.29 12.27
C ALA A 42 7.42 -4.38 12.63
N ASP A 43 7.00 -5.65 12.64
CA ASP A 43 7.84 -6.80 13.00
C ASP A 43 8.97 -7.06 12.00
N ASN A 44 8.88 -6.49 10.78
CA ASN A 44 9.91 -6.57 9.75
C ASN A 44 10.72 -5.27 9.60
N ASP A 45 10.60 -4.33 10.53
CA ASP A 45 11.27 -3.02 10.50
C ASP A 45 10.97 -2.21 9.22
N LEU A 46 9.75 -2.33 8.68
CA LEU A 46 9.33 -1.71 7.42
C LEU A 46 8.40 -0.50 7.59
N VAL A 47 8.29 0.07 8.80
CA VAL A 47 7.50 1.28 9.04
C VAL A 47 7.96 2.38 8.05
N PRO A 48 7.04 2.95 7.24
CA PRO A 48 7.38 3.93 6.20
C PRO A 48 7.62 5.32 6.77
N ASP A 49 8.43 6.12 6.08
CA ASP A 49 8.63 7.54 6.43
C ASP A 49 7.48 8.40 5.88
N VAL A 50 7.08 8.13 4.63
CA VAL A 50 6.03 8.84 3.91
C VAL A 50 4.97 7.85 3.46
N VAL A 51 3.72 8.27 3.57
CA VAL A 51 2.57 7.47 3.17
C VAL A 51 1.67 8.30 2.27
N ILE A 52 1.25 7.73 1.14
CA ILE A 52 0.28 8.33 0.25
C ILE A 52 -0.94 7.41 0.17
N VAL A 53 -2.10 7.97 0.50
CA VAL A 53 -3.35 7.22 0.66
C VAL A 53 -4.37 7.75 -0.34
N SER A 54 -5.03 6.84 -1.05
CA SER A 54 -6.18 7.20 -1.86
C SER A 54 -7.30 7.84 -1.00
N PRO A 55 -8.00 8.88 -1.49
CA PRO A 55 -9.07 9.55 -0.75
C PRO A 55 -10.33 8.71 -0.53
N ALA A 56 -10.42 7.49 -1.06
CA ALA A 56 -11.55 6.61 -0.81
C ALA A 56 -11.63 6.21 0.67
N THR A 57 -12.83 6.23 1.24
CA THR A 57 -13.07 5.92 2.68
C THR A 57 -12.45 4.58 3.09
N ARG A 58 -12.60 3.54 2.25
CA ARG A 58 -11.98 2.23 2.48
C ARG A 58 -10.45 2.27 2.53
N ALA A 59 -9.78 3.13 1.75
CA ALA A 59 -8.32 3.22 1.73
C ALA A 59 -7.81 3.96 2.97
N ILE A 60 -8.41 5.11 3.29
CA ILE A 60 -8.14 5.86 4.52
C ILE A 60 -8.33 4.98 5.75
N ARG A 61 -9.49 4.31 5.86
CA ARG A 61 -9.77 3.45 7.01
C ARG A 61 -8.86 2.22 7.07
N THR A 62 -8.39 1.72 5.92
CA THR A 62 -7.37 0.66 5.91
C THR A 62 -6.07 1.17 6.52
N TRP A 63 -5.62 2.35 6.11
CA TRP A 63 -4.38 2.94 6.60
C TRP A 63 -4.42 3.18 8.11
N GLU A 64 -5.49 3.77 8.63
CA GLU A 64 -5.67 4.00 10.08
C GLU A 64 -5.54 2.71 10.90
N LEU A 65 -6.09 1.60 10.39
CA LEU A 65 -6.01 0.30 11.05
C LEU A 65 -4.63 -0.35 10.92
N VAL A 66 -3.92 -0.11 9.82
CA VAL A 66 -2.56 -0.59 9.59
C VAL A 66 -1.58 0.10 10.53
N CYS A 67 -1.65 1.43 10.65
CA CYS A 67 -0.70 2.18 11.48
C CYS A 67 -1.07 2.21 12.98
N GLY A 68 -2.28 1.80 13.35
CA GLY A 68 -2.81 1.97 14.71
C GLY A 68 -2.06 1.24 15.83
N ALA A 69 -1.19 0.29 15.50
CA ALA A 69 -0.36 -0.44 16.48
C ALA A 69 1.11 0.04 16.52
N TRP A 70 1.49 1.01 15.68
CA TRP A 70 2.87 1.47 15.60
C TRP A 70 3.18 2.47 16.70
N THR A 71 4.31 2.27 17.37
CA THR A 71 4.82 3.18 18.41
C THR A 71 5.44 4.44 17.83
N ALA A 72 6.01 4.35 16.62
CA ALA A 72 6.51 5.48 15.85
C ALA A 72 5.63 5.67 14.60
N PRO A 73 4.93 6.80 14.44
CA PRO A 73 4.16 7.08 13.23
C PRO A 73 5.10 7.47 12.06
N PRO A 74 4.61 7.38 10.81
CA PRO A 74 5.30 7.99 9.68
C PRO A 74 5.50 9.48 9.91
N THR A 75 6.58 10.02 9.38
CA THR A 75 6.87 11.46 9.38
C THR A 75 5.80 12.24 8.61
N GLU A 76 5.20 11.62 7.59
CA GLU A 76 4.18 12.28 6.77
C GLU A 76 3.13 11.31 6.22
N VAL A 77 1.87 11.72 6.27
CA VAL A 77 0.73 11.01 5.64
C VAL A 77 -0.01 11.99 4.75
N ARG A 78 -0.08 11.69 3.45
CA ARG A 78 -0.75 12.50 2.42
C ARG A 78 -1.97 11.76 1.88
N ILE A 79 -3.08 12.46 1.75
CA ILE A 79 -4.23 11.98 0.98
C ILE A 79 -4.12 12.60 -0.41
N ASP A 80 -4.05 11.78 -1.45
CA ASP A 80 -3.77 12.24 -2.82
C ASP A 80 -4.74 11.63 -3.83
N GLU A 81 -5.37 12.48 -4.64
CA GLU A 81 -6.30 12.06 -5.71
C GLU A 81 -5.63 11.14 -6.73
N ALA A 82 -4.34 11.32 -7.02
CA ALA A 82 -3.61 10.47 -7.96
C ALA A 82 -3.50 9.01 -7.47
N ALA A 83 -3.67 8.76 -6.17
CA ALA A 83 -3.73 7.41 -5.61
C ALA A 83 -5.11 6.74 -5.79
N TYR A 84 -6.17 7.50 -6.13
CA TYR A 84 -7.44 6.95 -6.60
C TYR A 84 -7.40 6.71 -8.12
N THR A 85 -6.60 5.73 -8.53
CA THR A 85 -6.42 5.38 -9.94
C THR A 85 -6.59 3.89 -10.17
N PHE A 86 -6.84 3.53 -11.43
CA PHE A 86 -7.06 2.16 -11.89
C PHE A 86 -6.00 1.70 -12.90
N GLY A 87 -4.88 2.44 -13.04
CA GLY A 87 -3.71 1.98 -13.80
C GLY A 87 -2.41 2.41 -13.13
N ALA A 88 -1.31 1.72 -13.45
CA ALA A 88 0.00 1.94 -12.83
C ALA A 88 0.53 3.37 -12.99
N GLY A 89 0.20 4.08 -14.09
CA GLY A 89 0.79 5.37 -14.42
C GLY A 89 0.63 6.43 -13.33
N GLY A 90 -0.54 6.50 -12.69
CA GLY A 90 -0.78 7.46 -11.60
C GLY A 90 0.08 7.15 -10.36
N LEU A 91 0.15 5.88 -9.96
CA LEU A 91 0.97 5.47 -8.83
C LEU A 91 2.47 5.61 -9.13
N LEU A 92 2.90 5.29 -10.35
CA LEU A 92 4.30 5.44 -10.78
C LEU A 92 4.72 6.92 -10.78
N GLY A 93 3.81 7.83 -11.14
CA GLY A 93 4.01 9.27 -10.99
C GLY A 93 4.27 9.69 -9.55
N LEU A 94 3.49 9.16 -8.60
CA LEU A 94 3.69 9.40 -7.17
C LEU A 94 5.03 8.84 -6.65
N VAL A 95 5.41 7.63 -7.07
CA VAL A 95 6.73 7.04 -6.77
C VAL A 95 7.82 7.99 -7.25
N ARG A 96 7.79 8.42 -8.52
CA ARG A 96 8.81 9.30 -9.13
C ARG A 96 8.87 10.70 -8.52
N ALA A 97 7.76 11.18 -7.96
CA ALA A 97 7.69 12.49 -7.29
C ALA A 97 8.22 12.45 -5.85
N THR A 98 8.54 11.27 -5.32
CA THR A 98 9.04 11.12 -3.96
C THR A 98 10.49 11.64 -3.85
N PRO A 99 10.82 12.47 -2.84
CA PRO A 99 12.20 12.93 -2.64
C PRO A 99 13.15 11.78 -2.32
N GLU A 100 14.37 11.81 -2.85
CA GLU A 100 15.42 10.79 -2.58
C GLU A 100 15.86 10.75 -1.10
N SER A 101 15.50 11.74 -0.28
CA SER A 101 15.71 11.68 1.17
C SER A 101 14.75 10.74 1.91
N VAL A 102 13.68 10.29 1.26
CA VAL A 102 12.71 9.33 1.81
C VAL A 102 13.29 7.93 1.65
N ALA A 103 13.50 7.20 2.74
CA ALA A 103 13.99 5.82 2.64
C ALA A 103 12.84 4.86 2.29
N ARG A 104 11.63 5.12 2.83
CA ARG A 104 10.49 4.22 2.72
C ARG A 104 9.21 4.96 2.39
N LEU A 105 8.59 4.56 1.28
CA LEU A 105 7.29 5.08 0.84
C LEU A 105 6.24 3.97 0.96
N ALA A 106 5.08 4.28 1.51
CA ALA A 106 3.90 3.43 1.40
C ALA A 106 2.83 4.06 0.51
N LEU A 107 2.26 3.27 -0.41
CA LEU A 107 1.12 3.64 -1.25
C LEU A 107 -0.09 2.78 -0.88
N VAL A 108 -1.21 3.39 -0.51
CA VAL A 108 -2.47 2.69 -0.22
C VAL A 108 -3.47 2.96 -1.35
N GLY A 109 -3.72 1.94 -2.16
CA GLY A 109 -4.48 2.07 -3.42
C GLY A 109 -5.44 0.92 -3.72
N HIS A 110 -5.77 0.79 -5.01
CA HIS A 110 -6.80 -0.12 -5.54
C HIS A 110 -6.24 -1.01 -6.64
N ASN A 111 -6.87 -2.17 -6.84
CA ASN A 111 -6.66 -2.95 -8.08
C ASN A 111 -7.43 -2.30 -9.24
N PRO A 112 -6.92 -2.44 -10.48
CA PRO A 112 -5.71 -3.18 -10.85
C PRO A 112 -4.40 -2.40 -10.65
N ALA A 113 -4.48 -1.09 -10.43
CA ALA A 113 -3.31 -0.19 -10.39
C ALA A 113 -2.14 -0.67 -9.50
N VAL A 114 -2.42 -1.22 -8.32
CA VAL A 114 -1.36 -1.72 -7.42
C VAL A 114 -0.68 -2.99 -7.92
N GLU A 115 -1.41 -3.90 -8.59
CA GLU A 115 -0.82 -5.09 -9.22
C GLU A 115 0.01 -4.67 -10.44
N ASP A 116 -0.54 -3.77 -11.24
CA ASP A 116 0.15 -3.24 -12.42
C ASP A 116 1.43 -2.49 -12.03
N LEU A 117 1.42 -1.71 -10.94
CA LEU A 117 2.62 -1.02 -10.46
C LEU A 117 3.73 -1.99 -10.09
N VAL A 118 3.40 -3.05 -9.33
CA VAL A 118 4.38 -4.07 -8.94
C VAL A 118 4.92 -4.77 -10.19
N ALA A 119 4.05 -5.15 -11.13
CA ALA A 119 4.45 -5.78 -12.38
C ALA A 119 5.35 -4.88 -13.23
N VAL A 120 5.05 -3.58 -13.34
CA VAL A 120 5.92 -2.62 -14.04
C VAL A 120 7.30 -2.58 -13.38
N LEU A 121 7.37 -2.37 -12.07
CA LEU A 121 8.64 -2.16 -11.38
C LEU A 121 9.52 -3.42 -11.36
N THR A 122 8.92 -4.61 -11.29
CA THR A 122 9.64 -5.86 -10.99
C THR A 122 9.62 -6.88 -12.12
N ASP A 123 8.78 -6.70 -13.15
CA ASP A 123 8.45 -7.72 -14.18
C ASP A 123 7.77 -8.98 -13.63
N GLU A 124 7.31 -8.94 -12.38
CA GLU A 124 6.62 -10.05 -11.72
C GLU A 124 5.11 -9.77 -11.61
N SER A 125 4.30 -10.71 -12.10
CA SER A 125 2.85 -10.66 -11.91
C SER A 125 2.48 -11.28 -10.57
N VAL A 126 2.03 -10.44 -9.63
CA VAL A 126 1.60 -10.88 -8.30
C VAL A 126 0.13 -10.57 -8.07
N ARG A 127 -0.56 -11.49 -7.40
CA ARG A 127 -1.93 -11.26 -6.97
C ARG A 127 -1.94 -10.48 -5.66
N MET A 128 -2.66 -9.36 -5.66
CA MET A 128 -2.88 -8.49 -4.51
C MET A 128 -4.35 -8.56 -4.09
N PRO A 129 -4.80 -9.60 -3.36
CA PRO A 129 -6.15 -9.61 -2.82
C PRO A 129 -6.31 -8.48 -1.77
N THR A 130 -7.53 -8.12 -1.36
CA THR A 130 -7.73 -7.04 -0.37
C THR A 130 -6.85 -7.21 0.88
N SER A 131 -6.28 -6.11 1.41
CA SER A 131 -5.29 -6.09 2.51
C SER A 131 -3.94 -6.73 2.19
N ALA A 132 -3.65 -7.04 0.92
CA ALA A 132 -2.32 -7.53 0.53
C ALA A 132 -1.31 -6.39 0.43
N LEU A 133 -0.07 -6.73 0.76
CA LEU A 133 1.12 -5.90 0.73
C LEU A 133 2.12 -6.48 -0.26
N ALA A 134 2.74 -5.62 -1.06
CA ALA A 134 3.97 -5.92 -1.77
C ALA A 134 5.07 -5.00 -1.27
N VAL A 135 6.28 -5.54 -1.14
CA VAL A 135 7.48 -4.80 -0.74
C VAL A 135 8.46 -4.87 -1.89
N VAL A 136 8.78 -3.73 -2.46
CA VAL A 136 9.67 -3.60 -3.62
C VAL A 136 10.86 -2.73 -3.24
N ASP A 137 12.05 -3.22 -3.48
CA ASP A 137 13.26 -2.44 -3.32
C ASP A 137 13.57 -1.68 -4.61
N LEU A 138 14.08 -0.46 -4.47
CA LEU A 138 14.45 0.42 -5.58
C LEU A 138 15.81 1.08 -5.29
N ASP A 139 16.56 1.40 -6.34
CA ASP A 139 17.82 2.15 -6.21
C ASP A 139 17.60 3.66 -6.10
N ARG A 140 16.49 4.18 -6.66
CA ARG A 140 16.07 5.59 -6.58
C ARG A 140 14.57 5.71 -6.77
N TRP A 141 13.97 6.80 -6.30
CA TRP A 141 12.56 7.12 -6.61
C TRP A 141 12.42 7.74 -8.00
N GLN A 142 13.24 8.75 -8.29
CA GLN A 142 13.15 9.56 -9.49
C GLN A 142 13.56 8.76 -10.70
N GLY A 143 12.67 8.71 -11.69
CA GLY A 143 12.88 7.92 -12.90
C GLY A 143 12.74 6.41 -12.70
N ALA A 144 12.25 5.92 -11.55
CA ALA A 144 11.88 4.50 -11.38
C ALA A 144 10.93 4.06 -12.51
N GLY A 145 11.19 2.91 -13.11
CA GLY A 145 10.49 2.46 -14.30
C GLY A 145 10.44 0.94 -14.39
N MET A 146 10.45 0.44 -15.63
CA MET A 146 10.31 -0.99 -15.88
C MET A 146 11.55 -1.73 -15.39
N ARG A 147 11.36 -2.80 -14.60
CA ARG A 147 12.45 -3.68 -14.11
C ARG A 147 13.52 -2.99 -13.25
N ASP A 148 13.21 -1.81 -12.71
CA ASP A 148 14.12 -1.05 -11.85
C ASP A 148 14.02 -1.47 -10.37
N GLY A 149 13.10 -2.37 -10.03
CA GLY A 149 12.87 -2.82 -8.67
C GLY A 149 12.98 -4.32 -8.48
N ARG A 150 13.30 -4.73 -7.25
CA ARG A 150 13.32 -6.12 -6.83
C ARG A 150 12.17 -6.40 -5.88
N LEU A 151 11.32 -7.37 -6.22
CA LEU A 151 10.28 -7.82 -5.30
C LEU A 151 10.91 -8.55 -4.10
N ARG A 152 10.62 -8.06 -2.89
CA ARG A 152 11.05 -8.68 -1.63
C ARG A 152 9.96 -9.56 -1.04
N TYR A 153 8.70 -9.13 -1.16
CA TYR A 153 7.53 -9.83 -0.63
C TYR A 153 6.28 -9.45 -1.43
N ALA A 154 5.36 -10.39 -1.63
CA ALA A 154 3.99 -10.11 -2.05
C ALA A 154 3.03 -11.10 -1.40
N GLY A 155 2.01 -10.60 -0.74
CA GLY A 155 1.01 -11.45 -0.10
C GLY A 155 0.10 -10.71 0.84
N ARG A 156 -0.86 -11.43 1.42
CA ARG A 156 -1.59 -10.92 2.58
C ARG A 156 -0.91 -11.46 3.83
N PRO A 157 -0.30 -10.60 4.67
CA PRO A 157 0.19 -11.04 5.97
C PRO A 157 -0.91 -11.79 6.73
N ALA A 158 -0.60 -13.02 7.11
CA ALA A 158 -1.53 -13.87 7.85
C ALA A 158 -1.59 -13.43 9.31
N ASP A 159 -2.64 -13.86 9.98
CA ASP A 159 -2.60 -13.95 11.42
C ASP A 159 -1.63 -15.09 11.77
N GLU A 160 -0.46 -14.79 12.35
CA GLU A 160 0.42 -15.83 12.88
C GLU A 160 -0.15 -16.45 14.18
N SER A 161 -1.25 -15.91 14.73
CA SER A 161 -2.02 -16.61 15.76
C SER A 161 -2.91 -17.68 15.11
N GLY A 162 -2.26 -18.77 14.70
CA GLY A 162 -2.91 -20.04 14.36
C GLY A 162 -3.52 -20.72 15.59
N PHE A 163 -4.49 -20.07 16.24
CA PHE A 163 -5.37 -20.66 17.26
C PHE A 163 -6.84 -20.40 16.90
#